data_AF-F4G156-F1
#
_entry.id   AF-F4G156-F1
#
_cell.length_a   1.000
_cell.length_b   1.000
_cell.length_c   1.000
_cell.angle_alpha   90.00
_cell.angle_beta   90.00
_cell.angle_gamma   90.00
#
_symmetry.space_group_name_H-M   'P 1'
#
loop_
_entity.id
_entity.type
_entity.pdbx_description
1 polymer ?
#
loop_
_entity_poly.entity_id
_entity_poly.type
_entity_poly.pdbx_seq_one_letter_code
_entity_poly.pdbx_strand_id
1 'polypeptide(L)'
;MDGTDYMAEKGNLKIISASPQFSRSSDIKKMRNVYDDILEETDVFIIDNGVHIYDDEVSNEMILFYEKRNEPTHIIAVSNPQEFVINSTERMIEIYVTLLHNVSDNARAVLEYFIINMINTKTNFKVNVKPFLGVVEIPLYRDLSFNGFWNAEVPKEVALIASKIETLI
;
A
#
# COMPACT_ATOMS: atom_id res chain seq x y z
N MET A 1 11.51 -3.64 23.62
CA MET A 1 10.97 -3.67 22.25
C MET A 1 9.58 -4.23 22.40
N ASP A 2 8.57 -3.36 22.38
CA ASP A 2 7.21 -3.63 22.87
C ASP A 2 6.33 -4.37 21.85
N GLY A 3 6.91 -5.02 20.85
CA GLY A 3 6.18 -5.89 19.93
C GLY A 3 5.19 -5.17 19.00
N THR A 4 5.23 -3.84 18.93
CA THR A 4 4.38 -2.99 18.06
C THR A 4 5.18 -2.20 17.02
N ASP A 5 6.45 -2.53 16.78
CA ASP A 5 7.35 -1.81 15.85
C ASP A 5 6.90 -1.83 14.36
N TYR A 6 5.76 -2.46 14.05
CA TYR A 6 5.17 -2.55 12.71
C TYR A 6 3.94 -1.65 12.49
N MET A 7 3.42 -1.00 13.55
CA MET A 7 2.19 -0.20 13.49
C MET A 7 2.45 1.24 13.93
N ALA A 8 1.95 2.19 13.15
CA ALA A 8 1.94 3.61 13.48
C ALA A 8 0.50 4.12 13.56
N GLU A 9 0.18 4.83 14.64
CA GLU A 9 -1.19 5.33 14.90
C GLU A 9 -1.18 6.86 15.08
N LYS A 10 -2.19 7.53 14.51
CA LYS A 10 -2.43 8.96 14.73
C LYS A 10 -3.93 9.28 14.62
N GLY A 11 -4.62 9.35 15.76
CA GLY A 11 -6.08 9.49 15.77
C GLY A 11 -6.73 8.24 15.18
N ASN A 12 -7.64 8.41 14.22
CA ASN A 12 -8.36 7.29 13.56
C ASN A 12 -7.61 6.71 12.35
N LEU A 13 -6.36 7.12 12.13
CA LEU A 13 -5.47 6.57 11.11
C LEU A 13 -4.55 5.53 11.76
N LYS A 14 -4.58 4.31 11.22
CA LYS A 14 -3.59 3.27 11.54
C LYS A 14 -2.88 2.83 10.26
N ILE A 15 -1.55 2.81 10.32
CA ILE A 15 -0.67 2.34 9.26
C ILE A 15 0.03 1.09 9.75
N ILE A 16 -0.08 0.01 8.99
CA ILE A 16 0.61 -1.25 9.29
C ILE A 16 1.59 -1.54 8.17
N SER A 17 2.85 -1.71 8.55
CA SER A 17 3.82 -2.34 7.67
C SER A 17 3.62 -3.85 7.76
N ALA A 18 3.32 -4.48 6.63
CA ALA A 18 3.37 -5.93 6.51
C ALA A 18 4.84 -6.38 6.53
N SER A 19 5.46 -6.25 7.71
CA SER A 19 6.86 -6.56 7.97
C SER A 19 6.99 -8.02 8.44
N PRO A 20 8.18 -8.64 8.32
CA PRO A 20 8.46 -10.04 8.70
C PRO A 20 8.18 -10.42 10.17
N GLN A 21 7.71 -9.50 11.01
CA GLN A 21 7.24 -9.84 12.34
C GLN A 21 5.88 -10.58 12.31
N PHE A 22 5.04 -10.32 11.29
CA PHE A 22 3.89 -11.18 10.97
C PHE A 22 4.31 -12.50 10.31
N SER A 23 5.45 -12.53 9.60
CA SER A 23 5.96 -13.74 8.93
C SER A 23 6.40 -14.88 9.83
N ARG A 24 6.71 -14.58 11.09
CA ARG A 24 6.98 -15.62 12.09
C ARG A 24 5.71 -16.24 12.68
N SER A 25 4.55 -15.70 12.35
CA SER A 25 3.24 -16.19 12.77
C SER A 25 2.29 -16.31 11.58
N SER A 26 2.55 -17.25 10.68
CA SER A 26 1.58 -17.73 9.68
C SER A 26 0.32 -18.37 10.29
N ASP A 27 0.10 -18.24 11.60
CA ASP A 27 -1.08 -18.66 12.31
C ASP A 27 -2.16 -17.58 12.20
N ILE A 28 -3.03 -17.73 11.21
CA ILE A 28 -4.18 -16.85 10.94
C ILE A 28 -5.03 -16.58 12.20
N LYS A 29 -5.06 -17.50 13.19
CA LYS A 29 -5.80 -17.29 14.43
C LYS A 29 -5.18 -16.21 15.31
N LYS A 30 -3.85 -16.12 15.33
CA LYS A 30 -3.13 -15.06 16.09
C LYS A 30 -3.27 -13.72 15.39
N MET A 31 -3.19 -13.70 14.05
CA MET A 31 -3.42 -12.50 13.26
C MET A 31 -4.83 -11.94 13.46
N ARG A 32 -5.86 -12.82 13.51
CA ARG A 32 -7.26 -12.43 13.66
C ARG A 32 -7.54 -11.49 14.83
N ASN A 33 -7.05 -11.80 16.02
CA ASN A 33 -7.32 -10.97 17.19
C ASN A 33 -6.75 -9.54 17.02
N VAL A 34 -5.55 -9.43 16.48
CA VAL A 34 -4.90 -8.14 16.21
C VAL A 34 -5.68 -7.38 15.13
N TYR A 35 -6.05 -8.07 14.04
CA TYR A 35 -6.80 -7.48 12.93
C TYR A 35 -8.20 -7.03 13.31
N ASP A 36 -8.89 -7.78 14.15
CA ASP A 36 -10.22 -7.41 14.65
C ASP A 36 -10.16 -6.08 15.44
N ASP A 37 -9.20 -5.95 16.36
CA ASP A 37 -9.01 -4.71 17.13
C ASP A 37 -8.66 -3.52 16.21
N ILE A 38 -7.80 -3.73 15.21
CA ILE A 38 -7.44 -2.69 14.24
C ILE A 38 -8.66 -2.26 13.43
N LEU A 39 -9.42 -3.20 12.88
CA LEU A 39 -10.54 -2.91 12.01
C LEU A 39 -11.72 -2.30 12.76
N GLU A 40 -11.89 -2.55 14.06
CA GLU A 40 -12.96 -1.92 14.85
C GLU A 40 -12.67 -0.45 15.19
N GLU A 41 -11.40 -0.08 15.37
CA GLU A 41 -11.00 1.24 15.86
C GLU A 41 -10.58 2.23 14.76
N THR A 42 -10.53 1.79 13.50
CA THR A 42 -9.86 2.53 12.41
C THR A 42 -10.84 2.91 11.30
N ASP A 43 -10.85 4.20 10.94
CA ASP A 43 -11.57 4.71 9.77
C ASP A 43 -10.75 4.55 8.49
N VAL A 44 -9.43 4.77 8.59
CA VAL A 44 -8.49 4.65 7.46
C VAL A 44 -7.37 3.69 7.78
N PHE A 45 -7.34 2.60 7.02
CA PHE A 45 -6.38 1.53 7.20
C PHE A 45 -5.45 1.43 5.99
N ILE A 46 -4.14 1.63 6.21
CA ILE A 46 -3.12 1.58 5.17
C ILE A 46 -2.19 0.40 5.42
N ILE A 47 -2.06 -0.45 4.40
CA ILE A 47 -1.13 -1.59 4.39
C ILE A 47 0.03 -1.28 3.45
N ASP A 48 1.24 -1.24 3.98
CA ASP A 48 2.46 -1.17 3.19
C ASP A 48 2.93 -2.59 2.84
N ASN A 49 2.61 -3.03 1.63
CA ASN A 49 3.00 -4.33 1.10
C ASN A 49 4.36 -4.23 0.40
N GLY A 50 5.33 -5.02 0.87
CA GLY A 50 6.61 -5.17 0.19
C GLY A 50 6.50 -5.88 -1.17
N VAL A 51 7.64 -6.13 -1.80
CA VAL A 51 7.73 -6.81 -3.11
C VAL A 51 7.27 -8.28 -3.13
N HIS A 52 6.96 -8.85 -1.97
CA HIS A 52 6.59 -10.25 -1.79
C HIS A 52 5.08 -10.43 -1.57
N ILE A 53 4.25 -9.88 -2.46
CA ILE A 53 2.79 -9.99 -2.39
C ILE A 53 2.23 -11.43 -2.48
N TYR A 54 3.09 -12.41 -2.77
CA TYR A 54 2.74 -13.83 -2.84
C TYR A 54 2.91 -14.57 -1.52
N ASP A 55 3.31 -13.87 -0.46
CA ASP A 55 3.46 -14.49 0.84
C ASP A 55 2.08 -14.90 1.40
N ASP A 56 2.05 -16.00 2.16
CA ASP A 56 0.82 -16.51 2.79
C ASP A 56 0.22 -15.44 3.73
N GLU A 57 1.05 -14.54 4.25
CA GLU A 57 0.65 -13.38 5.05
C GLU A 57 -0.33 -12.45 4.31
N VAL A 58 0.00 -12.05 3.09
CA VAL A 58 -0.83 -11.12 2.30
C VAL A 58 -2.19 -11.77 2.01
N SER A 59 -2.19 -13.07 1.74
CA SER A 59 -3.43 -13.82 1.53
C SER A 59 -4.25 -13.95 2.82
N ASN A 60 -3.62 -14.27 3.95
CA ASN A 60 -4.28 -14.35 5.26
C ASN A 60 -4.85 -13.00 5.70
N GLU A 61 -4.12 -11.92 5.44
CA GLU A 61 -4.55 -10.56 5.69
C GLU A 61 -5.84 -10.22 4.92
N MET A 62 -5.83 -10.46 3.61
CA MET A 62 -7.01 -10.26 2.75
C MET A 62 -8.20 -11.07 3.26
N ILE A 63 -7.99 -12.34 3.66
CA ILE A 63 -9.06 -13.18 4.21
C ILE A 63 -9.66 -12.54 5.45
N LEU A 64 -8.82 -12.10 6.41
CA LEU A 64 -9.30 -11.48 7.64
C LEU A 64 -10.05 -10.16 7.38
N PHE A 65 -9.55 -9.34 6.46
CA PHE A 65 -10.23 -8.11 6.05
C PHE A 65 -11.61 -8.41 5.45
N TYR A 66 -11.68 -9.30 4.44
CA TYR A 66 -12.92 -9.56 3.71
C TYR A 66 -13.94 -10.43 4.45
N GLU A 67 -13.55 -11.10 5.53
CA GLU A 67 -14.48 -11.73 6.46
C GLU A 67 -15.26 -10.72 7.32
N LYS A 68 -14.69 -9.53 7.56
CA LYS A 68 -15.25 -8.51 8.46
C LYS A 68 -15.78 -7.27 7.74
N ARG A 69 -15.11 -6.88 6.65
CA ARG A 69 -15.40 -5.70 5.84
C ARG A 69 -15.67 -6.16 4.41
N ASN A 70 -16.47 -5.41 3.66
CA ASN A 70 -16.72 -5.67 2.23
C ASN A 70 -16.55 -4.39 1.41
N GLU A 71 -15.55 -3.62 1.79
CA GLU A 71 -15.21 -2.33 1.19
C GLU A 71 -14.22 -2.53 0.03
N PRO A 72 -14.23 -1.67 -1.00
CA PRO A 72 -13.23 -1.74 -2.05
C PRO A 72 -11.80 -1.54 -1.50
N THR A 73 -10.87 -2.37 -1.95
CA THR A 73 -9.44 -2.15 -1.71
C THR A 73 -8.93 -1.10 -2.70
N HIS A 74 -8.49 0.04 -2.18
CA HIS A 74 -7.87 1.11 -2.95
C HIS A 74 -6.35 0.90 -3.04
N ILE A 75 -5.84 0.72 -4.26
CA ILE A 75 -4.43 0.38 -4.52
C ILE A 75 -3.68 1.63 -4.97
N ILE A 76 -2.56 1.90 -4.32
CA ILE A 76 -1.56 2.89 -4.75
C ILE A 76 -0.30 2.12 -5.11
N ALA A 77 -0.01 2.00 -6.40
CA ALA A 77 1.18 1.31 -6.86
C ALA A 77 2.36 2.26 -6.90
N VAL A 78 3.51 1.87 -6.33
CA VAL A 78 4.73 2.67 -6.34
C VAL A 78 5.86 1.91 -7.02
N SER A 79 6.54 2.57 -7.94
CA SER A 79 7.64 2.00 -8.71
C SER A 79 8.83 2.94 -8.76
N ASN A 80 10.04 2.38 -8.88
CA ASN A 80 11.25 3.14 -9.19
C ASN A 80 11.30 3.47 -10.70
N PRO A 81 12.09 4.46 -11.13
CA PRO A 81 12.04 4.99 -12.49
C PRO A 81 12.89 4.14 -13.45
N GLN A 82 12.61 2.84 -13.48
CA GLN A 82 13.29 1.84 -14.31
C GLN A 82 12.23 1.00 -15.00
N GLU A 83 12.28 0.89 -16.33
CA GLU A 83 11.21 0.25 -17.13
C GLU A 83 10.89 -1.19 -16.66
N PHE A 84 11.92 -1.98 -16.32
CA PHE A 84 11.70 -3.32 -15.81
C PHE A 84 11.00 -3.33 -14.44
N VAL A 85 11.29 -2.36 -13.57
CA VAL A 85 10.63 -2.23 -12.26
C VAL A 85 9.19 -1.79 -12.44
N ILE A 86 8.92 -0.85 -13.35
CA ILE A 86 7.57 -0.41 -13.71
C ILE A 86 6.75 -1.61 -14.18
N ASN A 87 7.25 -2.39 -15.15
CA ASN A 87 6.58 -3.59 -15.64
C ASN A 87 6.36 -4.64 -14.53
N SER A 88 7.32 -4.81 -13.62
CA SER A 88 7.16 -5.69 -12.44
C SER A 88 6.06 -5.19 -11.50
N THR A 89 5.99 -3.89 -11.22
CA THR A 89 4.94 -3.27 -10.42
C THR A 89 3.56 -3.46 -11.07
N GLU A 90 3.44 -3.29 -12.39
CA GLU A 90 2.19 -3.56 -13.12
C GLU A 90 1.70 -4.98 -12.91
N ARG A 91 2.61 -5.96 -13.09
CA ARG A 91 2.31 -7.37 -12.90
C ARG A 91 1.95 -7.71 -11.45
N MET A 92 2.57 -7.04 -10.48
CA MET A 92 2.22 -7.19 -9.07
C MET A 92 0.78 -6.74 -8.79
N ILE A 93 0.32 -5.63 -9.39
CA ILE A 93 -1.07 -5.17 -9.24
C ILE A 93 -2.03 -6.24 -9.76
N GLU A 94 -1.80 -6.78 -10.97
CA GLU A 94 -2.65 -7.82 -11.56
C GLU A 94 -2.77 -9.05 -10.66
N ILE A 95 -1.67 -9.43 -10.04
CA ILE A 95 -1.59 -10.59 -9.15
C ILE A 95 -2.30 -10.29 -7.83
N TYR A 96 -2.09 -9.11 -7.25
CA TYR A 96 -2.78 -8.70 -6.04
C TYR A 96 -4.30 -8.68 -6.24
N VAL A 97 -4.78 -8.16 -7.37
CA VAL A 97 -6.21 -8.20 -7.77
C VAL A 97 -6.70 -9.65 -7.92
N THR A 98 -5.88 -10.53 -8.48
CA THR A 98 -6.23 -11.95 -8.61
C THR A 98 -6.35 -12.62 -7.23
N LEU A 99 -5.42 -12.33 -6.31
CA LEU A 99 -5.47 -12.84 -4.94
C LEU A 99 -6.72 -12.35 -4.21
N LEU A 100 -7.07 -11.07 -4.34
CA LEU A 100 -8.29 -10.51 -3.77
C LEU A 100 -9.56 -11.25 -4.24
N HIS A 101 -9.70 -11.47 -5.55
CA HIS A 101 -10.86 -12.19 -6.08
C HIS A 101 -10.90 -13.66 -5.69
N ASN A 102 -9.74 -14.29 -5.45
CA ASN A 102 -9.68 -15.67 -4.93
C ASN A 102 -10.12 -15.77 -3.47
N VAL A 103 -9.99 -14.68 -2.71
CA VAL A 103 -10.37 -14.61 -1.29
C VAL A 103 -11.87 -14.34 -1.11
N SER A 104 -12.46 -13.45 -1.92
CA SER A 104 -13.88 -13.13 -1.84
C SER A 104 -14.44 -12.73 -3.20
N ASP A 105 -15.54 -13.36 -3.60
CA ASP A 105 -16.27 -13.04 -4.85
C ASP A 105 -16.79 -11.59 -4.87
N ASN A 106 -16.96 -10.97 -3.70
CA ASN A 106 -17.40 -9.58 -3.56
C ASN A 106 -16.24 -8.59 -3.47
N ALA A 107 -14.99 -9.07 -3.38
CA ALA A 107 -13.83 -8.20 -3.31
C ALA A 107 -13.75 -7.31 -4.56
N ARG A 108 -13.51 -6.03 -4.33
CA ARG A 108 -13.34 -5.04 -5.39
C ARG A 108 -12.00 -4.38 -5.20
N ALA A 109 -11.24 -4.28 -6.27
CA ALA A 109 -9.97 -3.56 -6.29
C ALA A 109 -10.08 -2.35 -7.21
N VAL A 110 -9.61 -1.20 -6.74
CA VAL A 110 -9.50 0.01 -7.56
C VAL A 110 -8.05 0.47 -7.54
N LEU A 111 -7.40 0.47 -8.70
CA LEU A 111 -6.09 1.10 -8.85
C LEU A 111 -6.30 2.62 -8.89
N GLU A 112 -6.03 3.30 -7.79
CA GLU A 112 -6.21 4.75 -7.70
C GLU A 112 -5.08 5.48 -8.40
N TYR A 113 -3.84 5.15 -8.06
CA TYR A 113 -2.64 5.80 -8.57
C TYR A 113 -1.59 4.79 -9.00
N PHE A 114 -0.83 5.15 -10.03
CA PHE A 114 0.47 4.55 -10.33
C PHE A 114 1.54 5.62 -10.18
N ILE A 115 2.45 5.44 -9.23
CA ILE A 115 3.47 6.40 -8.86
C ILE A 115 4.81 5.93 -9.38
N ILE A 116 5.48 6.79 -10.15
CA ILE A 116 6.88 6.62 -10.52
C ILE A 116 7.70 7.55 -9.61
N ASN A 117 8.37 6.96 -8.64
CA ASN A 117 9.10 7.68 -7.60
C ASN A 117 10.58 7.87 -7.96
N MET A 118 11.26 8.80 -7.27
CA MET A 118 12.71 9.04 -7.36
C MET A 118 13.23 9.42 -8.75
N ILE A 119 12.43 10.15 -9.54
CA ILE A 119 12.82 10.53 -10.91
C ILE A 119 13.95 11.56 -10.86
N ASN A 120 15.11 11.20 -11.43
CA ASN A 120 16.27 12.08 -11.54
C ASN A 120 16.36 12.81 -12.89
N THR A 121 15.75 12.25 -13.93
CA THR A 121 15.84 12.76 -15.31
C THR A 121 14.48 12.64 -15.98
N LYS A 122 14.10 13.66 -16.75
CA LYS A 122 12.89 13.61 -17.58
C LYS A 122 13.00 12.45 -18.57
N THR A 123 12.14 11.47 -18.40
CA THR A 123 12.10 10.25 -19.22
C THR A 123 10.65 10.02 -19.57
N ASN A 124 10.35 9.65 -20.81
CA ASN A 124 9.00 9.26 -21.18
C ASN A 124 8.76 7.82 -20.71
N PHE A 125 8.36 7.65 -19.45
CA PHE A 125 8.02 6.35 -18.92
C PHE A 125 6.75 5.83 -19.59
N LYS A 126 6.73 4.54 -19.92
CA LYS A 126 5.55 3.87 -20.43
C LYS A 126 4.89 3.11 -19.29
N VAL A 127 3.66 3.50 -18.95
CA VAL A 127 2.77 2.80 -18.02
C VAL A 127 1.57 2.32 -18.82
N ASN A 128 1.33 1.01 -18.83
CA ASN A 128 0.28 0.33 -19.58
C ASN A 128 -1.02 0.20 -18.75
N VAL A 129 -0.91 0.19 -17.42
CA VAL A 129 -2.07 0.20 -16.54
C VAL A 129 -2.80 1.55 -16.53
N LYS A 130 -4.10 1.54 -16.24
CA LYS A 130 -4.96 2.73 -16.23
C LYS A 130 -5.49 3.01 -14.83
N PRO A 131 -4.70 3.69 -13.96
CA PRO A 131 -5.17 4.14 -12.66
C PRO A 131 -6.33 5.15 -12.78
N PHE A 132 -7.28 5.10 -11.84
CA PHE A 132 -8.48 5.94 -11.81
C PHE A 132 -8.14 7.44 -11.65
N LEU A 133 -7.24 7.77 -10.73
CA LEU A 133 -6.78 9.14 -10.47
C LEU A 133 -5.54 9.54 -11.28
N GLY A 134 -4.91 8.57 -11.96
CA GLY A 134 -3.85 8.80 -12.94
C GLY A 134 -2.45 8.33 -12.53
N VAL A 135 -1.47 8.64 -13.38
CA VAL A 135 -0.05 8.36 -13.13
C VAL A 135 0.59 9.61 -12.53
N VAL A 136 1.37 9.45 -11.46
CA VAL A 136 2.07 10.56 -10.79
C VAL A 136 3.57 10.32 -10.82
N GLU A 137 4.30 11.34 -11.24
CA GLU A 137 5.76 11.35 -11.26
C GLU A 137 6.28 12.15 -10.07
N ILE A 138 7.02 11.51 -9.17
CA ILE A 138 7.65 12.16 -8.02
C ILE A 138 9.15 12.28 -8.29
N PRO A 139 9.71 13.51 -8.34
CA PRO A 139 11.13 13.69 -8.54
C PRO A 139 11.93 13.18 -7.34
N LEU A 140 13.24 12.94 -7.51
CA LEU A 140 14.10 12.63 -6.38
C LEU A 140 14.24 13.88 -5.47
N TYR A 141 13.57 13.83 -4.32
CA TYR A 141 13.77 14.75 -3.21
C TYR A 141 15.02 14.36 -2.44
N ARG A 142 16.17 14.95 -2.80
CA ARG A 142 17.45 14.65 -2.14
C ARG A 142 17.41 14.86 -0.63
N ASP A 143 16.73 15.91 -0.18
CA ASP A 143 16.63 16.24 1.24
C ASP A 143 15.95 15.13 2.04
N LEU A 144 14.98 14.41 1.46
CA LEU A 144 14.37 13.25 2.10
C LEU A 144 15.39 12.11 2.29
N SER A 145 16.30 11.91 1.33
CA SER A 145 17.33 10.88 1.40
C SER A 145 18.41 11.19 2.45
N PHE A 146 18.64 12.47 2.78
CA PHE A 146 19.69 12.89 3.71
C PHE A 146 19.18 13.24 5.11
N ASN A 147 18.04 13.92 5.22
CA ASN A 147 17.50 14.41 6.49
C ASN A 147 16.52 13.44 7.14
N GLY A 148 16.12 12.40 6.40
CA GLY A 148 15.07 11.46 6.78
C GLY A 148 13.67 12.07 6.70
N PHE A 149 12.65 11.20 6.73
CA PHE A 149 11.24 11.59 6.55
C PHE A 149 10.70 12.54 7.63
N TRP A 150 11.30 12.57 8.81
CA TRP A 150 10.84 13.39 9.94
C TRP A 150 11.24 14.87 9.85
N ASN A 151 12.30 15.19 9.11
CA ASN A 151 12.91 16.53 9.10
C ASN A 151 12.89 17.20 7.73
N ALA A 152 12.25 16.57 6.74
CA ALA A 152 12.10 17.11 5.40
C ALA A 152 10.64 17.50 5.14
N GLU A 153 10.44 18.51 4.30
CA GLU A 153 9.10 18.86 3.86
C GLU A 153 8.48 17.72 3.07
N VAL A 154 7.18 17.50 3.27
CA VAL A 154 6.42 16.53 2.51
C VAL A 154 6.42 16.93 1.03
N PRO A 155 6.77 16.03 0.09
CA PRO A 155 6.68 16.31 -1.33
C PRO A 155 5.29 16.82 -1.73
N LYS A 156 5.24 17.88 -2.53
CA LYS A 156 3.96 18.48 -2.96
C LYS A 156 3.07 17.49 -3.71
N GLU A 157 3.66 16.54 -4.44
CA GLU A 157 2.94 15.47 -5.15
C GLU A 157 2.26 14.54 -4.15
N VAL A 158 2.92 14.21 -3.04
CA VAL A 158 2.35 13.39 -1.95
C VAL A 158 1.19 14.12 -1.29
N ALA A 159 1.32 15.43 -1.02
CA ALA A 159 0.22 16.23 -0.48
C ALA A 159 -0.99 16.26 -1.44
N LEU A 160 -0.74 16.37 -2.75
CA LEU A 160 -1.79 16.33 -3.77
C LEU A 160 -2.47 14.96 -3.83
N ILE A 161 -1.70 13.87 -3.80
CA ILE A 161 -2.23 12.50 -3.76
C ILE A 161 -3.12 12.31 -2.53
N ALA A 162 -2.64 12.69 -1.35
CA ALA A 162 -3.39 12.58 -0.10
C ALA A 162 -4.72 13.34 -0.17
N SER A 163 -4.71 14.57 -0.68
CA SER A 163 -5.93 15.39 -0.82
C SER A 163 -6.99 14.76 -1.72
N LYS A 164 -6.59 13.99 -2.76
CA LYS A 164 -7.56 13.30 -3.62
C LYS A 164 -8.07 12.02 -2.99
N ILE A 165 -7.21 11.26 -2.30
CA ILE A 165 -7.61 10.05 -1.59
C ILE A 165 -8.61 10.38 -0.49
N GLU A 166 -8.41 11.48 0.24
CA GLU A 166 -9.35 11.94 1.27
C GLU A 166 -10.76 12.16 0.72
N THR A 167 -10.93 12.52 -0.56
CA THR A 167 -12.27 12.66 -1.17
C THR A 167 -12.96 11.33 -1.50
N LEU A 168 -12.24 10.20 -1.40
CA LEU A 168 -12.77 8.86 -1.64
C LEU A 168 -13.25 8.18 -0.35
N ILE A 169 -12.84 8.70 0.81
CA ILE A 169 -13.10 8.19 2.16
C ILE A 169 -14.21 9.03 2.79
#